data_AF-A0A511NIX5-F1
#
_entry.id   AF-A0A511NIX5-F1
#
_cell.length_a   1.000
_cell.length_b   1.000
_cell.length_c   1.000
_cell.angle_alpha   90.00
_cell.angle_beta   90.00
_cell.angle_gamma   90.00
#
_symmetry.space_group_name_H-M   'P 1'
#
loop_
_entity.id
_entity.type
_entity.pdbx_description
1 polymer ?
#
loop_
_entity_poly.entity_id
_entity_poly.type
_entity_poly.pdbx_seq_one_letter_code
_entity_poly.pdbx_strand_id
1 'polypeptide(L)'
;MYIIKNKFIAFLMSVTLFSCAAQSFVVSEKTIYGSYINAKQKVSLTVKSNKTFLLKQDLLREFCMGSWKLENEILVLYCEKPEYPTDYLTSYNLKTDTIYRFKLVNKDKLNFGNITLKKE
;
A
#
# COMPACT_ATOMS: atom_id res chain seq x y z
N MET A 1 37.50 -58.08 -3.48
CA MET A 1 36.79 -57.39 -2.38
C MET A 1 37.57 -56.13 -2.03
N TYR A 2 37.21 -54.98 -2.61
CA TYR A 2 37.65 -53.66 -2.17
C TYR A 2 36.46 -52.71 -2.34
N ILE A 3 35.82 -52.40 -1.22
CA ILE A 3 34.66 -51.52 -1.10
C ILE A 3 35.21 -50.09 -1.04
N ILE A 4 35.30 -49.42 -2.19
CA ILE A 4 35.64 -47.98 -2.23
C ILE A 4 34.34 -47.17 -2.27
N LYS A 5 33.86 -46.95 -1.05
CA LYS A 5 33.10 -45.82 -0.51
C LYS A 5 32.44 -44.88 -1.53
N ASN A 6 31.14 -45.12 -1.61
CA ASN A 6 30.03 -44.37 -2.20
C ASN A 6 29.85 -42.93 -1.64
N LYS A 7 30.89 -42.08 -1.61
CA LYS A 7 30.84 -40.77 -0.93
C LYS A 7 30.82 -39.53 -1.84
N PHE A 8 30.78 -39.68 -3.17
CA PHE A 8 30.84 -38.53 -4.09
C PHE A 8 29.49 -38.05 -4.65
N ILE A 9 28.37 -38.73 -4.37
CA ILE A 9 27.05 -38.38 -4.94
C ILE A 9 26.26 -37.40 -4.04
N ALA A 10 26.72 -37.12 -2.82
CA ALA A 10 25.99 -36.23 -1.90
C ALA A 10 26.25 -34.73 -2.11
N PHE A 11 27.23 -34.35 -2.94
CA PHE A 11 27.63 -32.94 -3.08
C PHE A 11 26.88 -32.17 -4.20
N LEU A 12 26.10 -32.85 -5.04
CA LEU A 12 25.39 -32.22 -6.17
C LEU A 12 23.92 -31.86 -5.87
N MET A 13 23.35 -32.30 -4.73
CA MET A 13 21.93 -32.09 -4.40
C MET A 13 21.64 -30.92 -3.45
N SER A 14 22.66 -30.21 -2.95
CA SER A 14 22.47 -29.16 -1.93
C SER A 14 22.36 -27.73 -2.49
N VAL A 15 22.41 -27.53 -3.81
CA VAL A 15 22.43 -26.17 -4.41
C VAL A 15 21.02 -25.64 -4.76
N THR A 16 19.97 -26.44 -4.64
CA THR A 16 18.62 -26.06 -5.10
C THR A 16 17.64 -25.74 -3.98
N LEU A 17 17.99 -24.93 -2.98
CA LEU A 17 17.01 -24.54 -1.94
C LEU A 17 17.17 -23.10 -1.42
N PHE A 18 17.52 -22.12 -2.25
CA PHE A 18 17.28 -20.71 -1.91
C PHE A 18 16.89 -19.88 -3.13
N SER A 19 15.99 -20.39 -3.99
CA SER A 19 15.14 -19.48 -4.75
C SER A 19 14.10 -18.92 -3.77
N CYS A 20 14.47 -17.85 -3.07
CA CYS A 20 13.50 -16.96 -2.45
C CYS A 20 12.71 -16.35 -3.61
N ALA A 21 11.72 -17.08 -4.11
CA ALA A 21 10.81 -16.57 -5.12
C ALA A 21 10.16 -15.35 -4.49
N ALA A 22 10.55 -14.17 -4.95
CA ALA A 22 9.82 -12.95 -4.66
C ALA A 22 8.39 -13.23 -5.12
N GLN A 23 7.51 -13.55 -4.16
CA GLN A 23 6.14 -13.90 -4.45
C GLN A 23 5.48 -12.63 -4.98
N SER A 24 5.48 -12.50 -6.32
CA SER A 24 4.89 -11.38 -7.01
C SER A 24 3.40 -11.40 -6.69
N PHE A 25 2.96 -10.50 -5.82
CA PHE A 25 1.55 -10.39 -5.51
C PHE A 25 0.86 -9.75 -6.71
N VAL A 26 -0.27 -10.33 -7.13
CA VAL A 26 -1.05 -9.75 -8.23
C VAL A 26 -1.69 -8.47 -7.71
N VAL A 27 -1.25 -7.34 -8.25
CA VAL A 27 -1.82 -6.02 -7.93
C VAL A 27 -3.18 -5.93 -8.60
N SER A 28 -4.23 -5.89 -7.81
CA SER A 28 -5.60 -5.71 -8.29
C SER A 28 -6.27 -4.60 -7.49
N GLU A 29 -7.30 -3.98 -8.07
CA GLU A 29 -8.06 -2.94 -7.38
C GLU A 29 -8.69 -3.45 -6.08
N LYS A 30 -9.17 -4.69 -6.05
CA LYS A 30 -9.75 -5.28 -4.84
C LYS A 30 -8.71 -5.39 -3.71
N THR A 31 -7.43 -5.53 -4.05
CA THR A 31 -6.34 -5.66 -3.08
C THR A 31 -6.15 -4.38 -2.26
N ILE A 32 -6.44 -3.21 -2.84
CA ILE A 32 -6.20 -1.90 -2.20
C ILE A 32 -7.39 -1.36 -1.41
N TYR A 33 -8.55 -2.01 -1.43
CA TYR A 33 -9.71 -1.56 -0.65
C TYR A 33 -9.47 -1.76 0.84
N GLY A 34 -9.89 -0.80 1.66
CA GLY A 34 -9.81 -0.86 3.12
C GLY A 34 -9.23 0.41 3.75
N SER A 35 -8.98 0.32 5.05
CA SER A 35 -8.36 1.38 5.85
C SER A 35 -6.89 1.08 6.05
N TYR A 36 -6.06 2.12 5.93
CA TYR A 36 -4.62 2.09 6.15
C TYR A 36 -4.25 3.17 7.15
N ILE A 37 -3.45 2.84 8.16
CA ILE A 37 -3.10 3.74 9.25
C ILE A 37 -1.60 3.75 9.51
N ASN A 38 -1.09 4.92 9.85
CA ASN A 38 0.17 5.11 10.57
C ASN A 38 -0.12 5.88 11.86
N ALA A 39 -0.19 5.15 12.98
CA ALA A 39 -0.51 5.72 14.29
C ALA A 39 0.56 6.71 14.79
N LYS A 40 1.83 6.52 14.40
CA LYS A 40 2.94 7.40 14.84
C LYS A 40 2.82 8.79 14.23
N GLN A 41 2.52 8.87 12.94
CA GLN A 41 2.38 10.13 12.20
C GLN A 41 0.93 10.63 12.14
N LYS A 42 -0.01 9.91 12.76
CA LYS A 42 -1.46 10.15 12.74
C LYS A 42 -1.99 10.43 11.33
N VAL A 43 -1.64 9.53 10.40
CA VAL A 43 -2.14 9.55 9.03
C VAL A 43 -3.04 8.34 8.82
N SER A 44 -4.20 8.56 8.21
CA SER A 44 -5.13 7.48 7.82
C SER A 44 -5.61 7.68 6.40
N LEU A 45 -5.77 6.57 5.67
CA LEU A 45 -6.29 6.52 4.31
C LEU A 45 -7.34 5.42 4.23
N THR A 46 -8.57 5.76 3.82
CA THR A 46 -9.60 4.79 3.50
C THR A 46 -9.85 4.79 2.00
N VAL A 47 -9.72 3.63 1.36
CA VAL A 47 -9.98 3.42 -0.08
C VAL A 47 -11.24 2.59 -0.23
N LYS A 48 -12.23 3.11 -0.97
CA LYS A 48 -13.53 2.47 -1.17
C LYS A 48 -13.66 1.88 -2.56
N SER A 49 -14.49 0.85 -2.70
CA SER A 49 -14.75 0.15 -3.97
C SER A 49 -15.45 1.02 -5.03
N ASN A 50 -16.16 2.07 -4.61
CA ASN A 50 -16.85 3.02 -5.47
C ASN A 50 -15.92 4.12 -6.05
N LYS A 51 -14.61 3.86 -6.15
CA LYS A 51 -13.59 4.81 -6.62
C LYS A 51 -13.39 6.07 -5.78
N THR A 52 -13.92 6.12 -4.57
CA THR A 52 -13.69 7.25 -3.64
C THR A 52 -12.70 6.90 -2.52
N PHE A 53 -12.09 7.93 -1.94
CA PHE A 53 -11.20 7.78 -0.79
C PHE A 53 -11.37 8.90 0.24
N LEU A 54 -10.77 8.70 1.41
CA LEU A 54 -10.59 9.72 2.44
C LEU A 54 -9.19 9.60 3.04
N LEU A 55 -8.39 10.66 2.91
CA LEU A 55 -7.06 10.81 3.51
C LEU A 55 -7.14 11.84 4.64
N LYS A 56 -6.67 11.50 5.84
CA LYS A 56 -6.56 12.42 6.98
C LYS A 56 -5.14 12.47 7.51
N GLN A 57 -4.69 13.67 7.86
CA GLN A 57 -3.40 13.96 8.47
C GLN A 57 -3.64 14.77 9.75
N ASP A 58 -3.87 14.08 10.87
CA ASP A 58 -4.41 14.70 12.08
C ASP A 58 -3.43 15.69 12.72
N LEU A 59 -2.12 15.46 12.59
CA LEU A 59 -1.10 16.39 13.10
C LEU A 59 -1.12 17.73 12.36
N LEU A 60 -1.45 17.72 11.07
CA LEU A 60 -1.55 18.94 10.26
C LEU A 60 -2.95 19.55 10.30
N ARG A 61 -3.93 18.84 10.89
CA ARG A 61 -5.37 19.16 10.79
C ARG A 61 -5.79 19.28 9.33
N GLU A 62 -5.27 18.42 8.47
CA GLU A 62 -5.59 18.42 7.03
C GLU A 62 -6.32 17.14 6.64
N PHE A 63 -7.21 17.24 5.67
CA PHE A 63 -7.82 16.08 5.04
C PHE A 63 -8.07 16.33 3.56
N CYS A 64 -8.21 15.25 2.81
CA CYS A 64 -8.54 15.28 1.41
C CYS A 64 -9.46 14.09 1.08
N MET A 65 -10.41 14.31 0.18
CA MET A 65 -11.30 13.29 -0.37
C MET A 65 -11.43 13.50 -1.87
N GLY A 66 -11.93 12.50 -2.58
CA GLY A 66 -12.14 12.56 -4.03
C GLY A 66 -12.03 11.18 -4.66
N SER A 67 -11.57 11.13 -5.90
CA SER A 67 -11.42 9.90 -6.66
C SER A 67 -10.02 9.29 -6.59
N TRP A 68 -9.91 7.99 -6.85
CA TRP A 68 -8.61 7.31 -6.94
C TRP A 68 -8.49 6.43 -8.18
N LYS A 69 -7.25 6.23 -8.62
CA LYS A 69 -6.88 5.30 -9.70
C LYS A 69 -5.67 4.47 -9.29
N LEU A 70 -5.62 3.23 -9.76
CA LEU A 70 -4.46 2.36 -9.60
C LEU A 70 -3.70 2.28 -10.92
N GLU A 71 -2.44 2.70 -10.90
CA GLU A 71 -1.53 2.69 -12.06
C GLU A 71 -0.34 1.78 -11.73
N ASN A 72 -0.41 0.52 -12.16
CA ASN A 72 0.51 -0.52 -11.73
C ASN A 72 0.53 -0.63 -10.19
N GLU A 73 1.68 -0.38 -9.57
CA GLU A 73 1.86 -0.38 -8.11
C GLU A 73 1.65 0.99 -7.47
N ILE A 74 1.13 1.98 -8.19
CA ILE A 74 0.92 3.33 -7.69
C ILE A 74 -0.56 3.62 -7.52
N LEU A 75 -0.99 3.83 -6.28
CA LEU A 75 -2.30 4.38 -5.95
C LEU A 75 -2.24 5.91 -6.07
N VAL A 76 -2.93 6.44 -7.07
CA VAL A 76 -3.04 7.89 -7.33
C VAL A 76 -4.36 8.39 -6.74
N LEU A 77 -4.28 9.39 -5.87
CA LEU A 77 -5.43 10.01 -5.23
C LEU A 77 -5.60 11.43 -5.76
N TYR A 78 -6.79 11.75 -6.25
CA TYR A 78 -7.16 13.07 -6.77
C TYR A 78 -8.04 13.77 -5.74
N CYS A 79 -7.51 14.79 -5.08
CA CYS A 79 -8.27 15.58 -4.11
C CYS A 79 -9.24 16.49 -4.85
N GLU A 80 -10.53 16.30 -4.62
CA GLU A 80 -11.60 17.02 -5.28
C GLU A 80 -12.31 17.93 -4.28
N LYS A 81 -12.83 19.05 -4.78
CA LYS A 81 -13.72 19.89 -3.99
C LYS A 81 -15.09 19.20 -3.93
N PRO A 82 -15.62 18.93 -2.73
CA PRO A 82 -16.96 18.38 -2.58
C PRO A 82 -18.00 19.36 -3.13
N GLU A 83 -19.09 18.81 -3.66
CA GLU A 83 -20.14 19.57 -4.33
C GLU A 83 -20.91 20.46 -3.33
N TYR A 84 -21.16 19.94 -2.12
CA TYR A 84 -21.92 20.66 -1.09
C TYR A 84 -21.05 20.99 0.15
N PRO A 85 -21.12 22.23 0.68
CA PRO A 85 -20.44 22.64 1.92
C PRO A 85 -20.71 21.76 3.13
N THR A 86 -21.91 21.17 3.21
CA THR A 86 -22.33 20.26 4.27
C THR A 86 -21.54 18.96 4.28
N ASP A 87 -20.95 18.56 3.15
CA ASP A 87 -20.25 17.30 3.00
C ASP A 87 -18.89 17.29 3.72
N TYR A 88 -18.44 18.47 4.21
CA TYR A 88 -17.11 18.65 4.77
C TYR A 88 -17.05 19.54 6.01
N LEU A 89 -18.15 19.65 6.76
CA LEU A 89 -18.19 20.33 8.06
C LEU A 89 -17.30 19.60 9.09
N THR A 90 -16.04 20.00 9.16
CA THR A 90 -15.04 19.45 10.08
C THR A 90 -14.14 20.56 10.61
N SER A 91 -13.40 20.30 11.69
CA SER A 91 -12.33 21.19 12.17
C SER A 91 -11.02 21.06 11.39
N TYR A 92 -11.02 20.33 10.27
CA TYR A 92 -9.86 20.11 9.44
C TYR A 92 -9.88 21.04 8.22
N ASN A 93 -8.69 21.42 7.78
CA ASN A 93 -8.45 22.11 6.53
C ASN A 93 -8.60 21.12 5.37
N LEU A 94 -9.56 21.37 4.50
CA LEU A 94 -9.75 20.60 3.28
C LEU A 94 -8.65 20.95 2.26
N LYS A 95 -7.95 19.93 1.75
CA LYS A 95 -7.07 20.03 0.59
C LYS A 95 -7.84 19.63 -0.66
N THR A 96 -7.84 20.50 -1.65
CA THR A 96 -8.41 20.27 -2.99
C THR A 96 -7.33 20.46 -4.05
N ASP A 97 -7.61 20.04 -5.28
CA ASP A 97 -6.79 20.32 -6.46
C ASP A 97 -5.33 19.82 -6.31
N THR A 98 -5.16 18.77 -5.51
CA THR A 98 -3.87 18.18 -5.14
C THR A 98 -3.88 16.70 -5.50
N ILE A 99 -2.72 16.17 -5.92
CA ILE A 99 -2.57 14.76 -6.27
C ILE A 99 -1.57 14.10 -5.32
N TYR A 100 -2.00 13.04 -4.64
CA TYR A 100 -1.11 12.20 -3.84
C TYR A 100 -0.80 10.89 -4.57
N ARG A 101 0.42 10.38 -4.41
CA ARG A 101 0.88 9.13 -5.02
C ARG A 101 1.44 8.21 -3.95
N PHE A 102 0.76 7.08 -3.73
CA PHE A 102 1.16 6.06 -2.77
C PHE A 102 1.71 4.84 -3.52
N LYS A 103 2.93 4.41 -3.17
CA LYS A 103 3.49 3.17 -3.70
C LYS A 103 2.98 1.98 -2.90
N LEU A 104 2.36 1.02 -3.57
CA LEU A 104 1.98 -0.27 -3.01
C LEU A 104 3.23 -1.12 -2.81
N VAL A 105 3.56 -1.41 -1.55
CA VAL A 105 4.71 -2.25 -1.19
C VAL A 105 4.29 -3.72 -1.17
N ASN A 106 3.11 -3.98 -0.65
CA ASN A 106 2.41 -5.26 -0.68
C ASN A 106 0.92 -5.04 -0.41
N LYS A 107 0.13 -6.11 -0.39
CA LYS A 107 -1.33 -6.04 -0.14
C LYS A 107 -1.74 -5.29 1.14
N ASP A 108 -0.85 -5.18 2.13
CA ASP A 108 -1.13 -4.62 3.45
C ASP A 108 -0.36 -3.31 3.72
N LYS A 109 0.44 -2.80 2.77
CA LYS A 109 1.32 -1.64 2.99
C LYS A 109 1.38 -0.68 1.82
N LEU A 110 1.22 0.61 2.14
CA LEU A 110 1.36 1.74 1.22
C LEU A 110 2.45 2.70 1.71
N ASN A 111 3.27 3.22 0.80
CA ASN A 111 4.30 4.20 1.11
C ASN A 111 4.00 5.56 0.44
N PHE A 112 4.16 6.65 1.18
CA PHE A 112 4.09 8.02 0.69
C PHE A 112 5.23 8.84 1.31
N GLY A 113 6.25 9.16 0.51
CA GLY A 113 7.50 9.72 1.04
C GLY A 113 8.09 8.82 2.14
N ASN A 114 8.30 9.39 3.33
CA ASN A 114 8.80 8.67 4.52
C ASN A 114 7.69 8.07 5.39
N ILE A 115 6.44 8.09 4.93
CA ILE A 115 5.27 7.58 5.66
C ILE A 115 4.91 6.20 5.10
N THR A 116 4.93 5.17 5.95
CA THR A 116 4.35 3.87 5.63
C THR A 116 3.01 3.72 6.34
N LEU A 117 1.93 3.53 5.58
CA LEU A 117 0.62 3.17 6.08
C LEU A 117 0.47 1.64 6.05
N LYS A 118 -0.09 1.06 7.13
CA LYS A 118 -0.40 -0.37 7.22
C LYS A 118 -1.91 -0.57 7.21
N LYS A 119 -2.36 -1.59 6.49
CA LYS A 119 -3.77 -1.99 6.47
C LYS A 119 -4.21 -2.45 7.86
N GLU A 120 -5.40 -2.03 8.27
CA GLU A 120 -6.07 -2.51 9.49
C GLU A 120 -6.68 -3.90 9.30
#